data_AF-A0A2S0UEU7-F1
#
_entry.id   AF-A0A2S0UEU7-F1
#
_cell.length_a   1.000
_cell.length_b   1.000
_cell.length_c   1.000
_cell.angle_alpha   90.00
_cell.angle_beta   90.00
_cell.angle_gamma   90.00
#
_symmetry.space_group_name_H-M   'P 1'
#
loop_
_entity.id
_entity.type
_entity.pdbx_description
1 polymer ?
#
loop_
_entity_poly.entity_id
_entity_poly.type
_entity_poly.pdbx_seq_one_letter_code
_entity_poly.pdbx_strand_id
1 'polypeptide(L)'
;MPRNNRKLIPESRDALKQMKYEIAAEFGLPVGYGAMQGMQDTEFAGELGTMSSGSYTSSWGRLTSRENGSVGGEITKRLVAHAEKQFIL
;
A
#
# COMPACT_ATOMS: atom_id res chain seq x y z
N MET A 1 -8.72 14.33 -22.43
CA MET A 1 -8.44 13.17 -21.55
C MET A 1 -9.76 12.68 -20.96
N PRO A 2 -10.09 11.38 -21.05
CA PRO A 2 -11.34 10.84 -20.51
C PRO A 2 -11.39 11.03 -18.99
N ARG A 3 -12.49 11.57 -18.46
CA ARG A 3 -12.64 11.93 -17.03
C ARG A 3 -13.21 10.80 -16.15
N ASN A 4 -13.47 9.62 -16.72
CA ASN A 4 -14.11 8.53 -16.00
C ASN A 4 -13.08 7.47 -15.57
N ASN A 5 -12.54 7.64 -14.37
CA ASN A 5 -11.81 6.59 -13.64
C ASN A 5 -12.77 5.54 -13.07
N ARG A 6 -13.60 4.93 -13.93
CA ARG A 6 -14.56 3.91 -13.49
C ARG A 6 -13.78 2.66 -13.11
N LYS A 7 -13.89 2.26 -11.85
CA LYS A 7 -13.33 0.99 -11.36
C LYS A 7 -13.97 -0.15 -12.15
N LEU A 8 -13.15 -1.08 -12.63
CA LEU A 8 -13.62 -2.24 -13.40
C LEU A 8 -14.54 -3.12 -12.55
N ILE A 9 -14.14 -3.36 -11.29
CA ILE A 9 -14.89 -4.16 -10.32
C ILE A 9 -14.91 -3.38 -9.00
N PRO A 10 -15.98 -2.62 -8.72
CA PRO A 10 -16.11 -1.84 -7.49
C PRO A 10 -16.04 -2.68 -6.22
N GLU A 11 -16.56 -3.91 -6.26
CA GLU A 11 -16.68 -4.85 -5.15
C GLU A 11 -15.30 -5.34 -4.67
N SER A 12 -14.34 -5.50 -5.58
CA SER A 12 -12.98 -5.93 -5.24
C SER A 12 -12.21 -4.92 -4.39
N ARG A 13 -12.70 -3.70 -4.23
CA ARG A 13 -11.97 -2.63 -3.53
C ARG A 13 -11.58 -3.01 -2.10
N ASP A 14 -12.46 -3.68 -1.36
CA ASP A 14 -12.20 -4.01 0.03
C ASP A 14 -11.22 -5.20 0.14
N ALA A 15 -11.37 -6.20 -0.72
CA ALA A 15 -10.43 -7.33 -0.82
C ALA A 15 -9.02 -6.87 -1.25
N LEU A 16 -8.92 -6.00 -2.26
CA LEU A 16 -7.64 -5.43 -2.69
C LEU A 16 -7.03 -4.54 -1.61
N LYS A 17 -7.86 -3.84 -0.83
CA LYS A 17 -7.38 -3.06 0.31
C LYS A 17 -6.75 -3.97 1.35
N GLN A 18 -7.40 -5.07 1.74
CA GLN A 18 -6.85 -6.05 2.67
C GLN A 18 -5.53 -6.61 2.17
N MET A 19 -5.51 -7.14 0.93
CA MET A 19 -4.31 -7.71 0.31
C MET A 19 -3.15 -6.71 0.26
N LYS A 20 -3.43 -5.43 -0.02
CA LYS A 20 -2.40 -4.37 -0.03
C LYS A 20 -1.72 -4.22 1.34
N TYR A 21 -2.48 -4.27 2.43
CA TYR A 21 -1.92 -4.15 3.78
C TYR A 21 -1.26 -5.45 4.25
N GLU A 22 -1.79 -6.61 3.86
CA GLU A 22 -1.16 -7.90 4.12
C GLU A 22 0.23 -7.97 3.47
N ILE A 23 0.33 -7.71 2.17
CA ILE A 23 1.61 -7.73 1.44
C ILE A 23 2.58 -6.70 2.02
N ALA A 24 2.09 -5.52 2.36
CA ALA A 24 2.96 -4.50 2.91
C ALA A 24 3.45 -4.85 4.33
N ALA A 25 2.64 -5.54 5.13
CA ALA A 25 3.08 -6.13 6.39
C ALA A 25 4.11 -7.24 6.15
N GLU A 26 3.91 -8.12 5.17
CA GLU A 26 4.89 -9.14 4.77
C GLU A 26 6.23 -8.53 4.32
N PHE A 27 6.19 -7.38 3.66
CA PHE A 27 7.38 -6.64 3.21
C PHE A 27 7.99 -5.75 4.31
N GLY A 28 7.41 -5.73 5.52
CA GLY A 28 7.90 -4.91 6.64
C GLY A 28 7.75 -3.41 6.40
N LEU A 29 6.84 -2.99 5.53
CA LEU A 29 6.66 -1.57 5.21
C LEU A 29 5.89 -0.86 6.34
N PRO A 30 6.29 0.37 6.74
CA PRO A 30 5.62 1.15 7.78
C PRO A 30 4.30 1.77 7.28
N VAL A 31 3.36 0.93 6.84
CA VAL A 31 2.03 1.33 6.36
C VAL A 31 0.94 0.88 7.33
N GLY A 32 0.90 1.52 8.50
CA GLY A 32 -0.08 1.20 9.54
C GLY A 32 -1.53 1.43 9.09
N TYR A 33 -2.40 0.43 9.30
CA TYR A 33 -3.87 0.59 9.21
C TYR A 33 -4.45 1.25 10.47
N GLY A 34 -3.66 1.41 11.52
CA GLY A 34 -3.98 2.14 12.74
C GLY A 34 -3.03 3.33 12.89
N ALA A 35 -3.60 4.50 13.18
CA ALA A 35 -2.83 5.69 13.50
C ALA A 35 -1.82 5.42 14.63
N MET A 36 -0.64 6.04 14.50
CA MET A 36 0.34 6.25 15.58
C MET A 36 0.62 5.06 16.51
N GLN A 37 1.56 4.18 16.14
CA GLN A 37 2.42 3.58 17.16
C GLN A 37 3.68 3.00 16.54
N GLY A 38 4.85 3.39 17.06
CA GLY A 38 6.08 2.65 16.84
C GLY A 38 6.98 3.19 15.72
N MET A 39 7.20 4.50 15.68
CA MET A 39 8.44 5.04 15.10
C MET A 39 9.60 4.70 16.06
N GLN A 40 9.99 3.42 16.14
CA GLN A 40 11.11 2.98 16.99
C GLN A 40 12.31 2.42 16.23
N ASP A 41 12.20 2.21 14.91
CA ASP A 41 13.35 1.75 14.10
C ASP A 41 13.81 2.79 13.06
N THR A 42 13.38 4.05 13.17
CA THR A 42 13.86 5.15 12.29
C THR A 42 14.09 6.44 13.07
N GLU A 43 14.87 6.35 14.14
CA GLU A 43 15.21 7.47 15.03
C GLU A 43 16.24 8.44 14.44
N PHE A 44 16.71 8.23 13.20
CA PHE A 44 17.68 9.12 12.55
C PHE A 44 17.10 10.03 11.46
N ALA A 45 15.93 9.71 10.89
CA ALA A 45 15.36 10.51 9.80
C ALA A 45 14.40 11.62 10.26
N GLY A 46 14.17 11.75 11.57
CA GLY A 46 13.18 12.67 12.15
C GLY A 46 13.72 14.00 12.68
N GLU A 47 15.02 14.16 12.91
CA GLU A 47 15.54 15.31 13.66
C GLU A 47 15.75 16.58 12.80
N LEU A 48 15.73 16.48 11.46
CA LEU A 48 15.96 17.64 10.61
C LEU A 48 14.66 18.18 10.00
N GLY A 49 13.93 18.96 10.79
CA GLY A 49 13.25 20.16 10.27
C GLY A 49 11.81 20.06 9.75
N THR A 50 10.96 19.15 10.23
CA THR A 50 9.51 19.19 9.87
C THR A 50 8.70 19.99 10.89
N MET A 51 8.71 21.31 10.73
CA MET A 51 7.74 22.17 11.41
C MET A 51 6.34 21.92 10.84
N SER A 52 5.39 21.82 11.77
CA SER A 52 3.96 21.54 11.58
C SER A 52 3.31 22.35 10.45
N SER A 53 2.76 21.64 9.46
CA SER A 53 1.63 22.10 8.64
C SER A 53 0.73 20.91 8.31
N GLY A 54 -0.55 21.01 8.68
CA GLY A 54 -1.51 19.92 8.74
C GLY A 54 -1.69 19.14 7.45
N SER A 55 -0.95 18.04 7.32
CA SER A 55 -1.08 17.12 6.19
C SER A 55 -1.26 15.72 6.73
N TYR A 56 -2.38 15.09 6.39
CA TYR A 56 -2.56 13.65 6.47
C TYR A 56 -1.47 13.01 5.59
N THR A 57 -0.26 12.87 6.13
CA THR A 57 0.83 12.14 5.48
C THR A 57 0.34 10.70 5.42
N SER A 58 -0.35 10.38 4.32
CA SER A 58 -0.71 9.03 3.94
C SER A 58 0.52 8.17 4.19
N SER A 59 0.42 7.11 4.98
CA SER A 59 1.52 6.19 5.29
C SER A 59 2.26 5.71 4.02
N TRP A 60 1.57 5.76 2.88
CA TRP A 60 2.05 5.41 1.56
C TRP A 60 2.84 6.52 0.83
N GLY A 61 2.71 7.78 1.26
CA GLY A 61 3.35 8.95 0.65
C GLY A 61 4.82 9.14 1.05
N ARG A 62 5.27 8.49 2.13
CA ARG A 62 6.68 8.50 2.55
C ARG A 62 7.49 7.31 2.03
N LEU A 63 6.83 6.29 1.50
CA LEU A 63 7.48 5.14 0.86
C LEU A 63 8.11 5.55 -0.47
N THR A 64 9.20 4.88 -0.83
CA THR A 64 9.82 5.01 -2.14
C THR A 64 8.90 4.47 -3.24
N SER A 65 9.05 4.98 -4.46
CA SER A 65 8.30 4.47 -5.62
C SER A 65 8.53 2.98 -5.86
N ARG A 66 9.69 2.45 -5.47
CA ARG A 66 10.03 1.03 -5.57
C ARG A 66 9.23 0.18 -4.59
N GLU A 67 9.15 0.60 -3.32
CA GLU A 67 8.36 -0.09 -2.30
C GLU A 67 6.87 -0.08 -2.66
N ASN A 68 6.33 1.09 -3.01
CA ASN A 68 4.95 1.23 -3.49
C ASN A 68 4.69 0.35 -4.73
N GLY A 69 5.62 0.32 -5.67
CA GLY A 69 5.53 -0.52 -6.88
C GLY A 69 5.58 -2.01 -6.58
N SER A 70 6.42 -2.44 -5.63
CA SER A 70 6.57 -3.85 -5.25
C SER A 70 5.27 -4.43 -4.68
N VAL A 71 4.55 -3.67 -3.84
CA VAL A 71 3.25 -4.08 -3.29
C VAL A 71 2.22 -4.25 -4.40
N GLY A 72 2.14 -3.30 -5.35
CA GLY A 72 1.22 -3.41 -6.49
C GLY A 72 1.54 -4.57 -7.44
N GLY A 73 2.83 -4.84 -7.65
CA GLY A 73 3.30 -5.99 -8.43
C GLY A 73 2.90 -7.32 -7.79
N GLU A 74 3.06 -7.45 -6.47
CA GLU A 74 2.70 -8.67 -5.73
C GLU A 74 1.19 -8.90 -5.69
N ILE A 75 0.37 -7.84 -5.56
CA ILE A 75 -1.10 -7.94 -5.72
C ILE A 75 -1.43 -8.55 -7.07
N THR A 76 -0.85 -8.01 -8.14
CA THR A 76 -1.11 -8.48 -9.52
C THR A 76 -0.70 -9.94 -9.69
N LYS A 77 0.48 -10.31 -9.16
CA LYS A 77 0.99 -11.67 -9.20
C LYS A 77 0.05 -12.66 -8.50
N ARG A 78 -0.45 -12.33 -7.30
CA ARG A 78 -1.40 -13.17 -6.56
C ARG A 78 -2.73 -13.31 -7.28
N LEU A 79 -3.25 -12.23 -7.86
CA LEU A 79 -4.50 -12.25 -8.63
C LEU A 79 -4.40 -13.15 -9.86
N VAL A 80 -3.30 -13.05 -10.62
CA VAL A 80 -3.07 -13.91 -11.79
C VAL A 80 -2.94 -15.36 -11.35
N ALA A 81 -2.15 -15.66 -10.32
CA ALA A 81 -2.00 -17.01 -9.81
C ALA A 81 -3.33 -17.60 -9.29
N HIS A 82 -4.18 -16.78 -8.68
CA HIS A 82 -5.52 -17.22 -8.25
C HIS A 82 -6.44 -17.48 -9.46
N ALA A 83 -6.41 -16.60 -10.46
CA ALA A 83 -7.16 -16.78 -11.69
C ALA A 83 -6.71 -18.06 -12.43
N GLU A 84 -5.41 -18.30 -12.57
CA GLU A 84 -4.88 -19.54 -13.17
C GLU A 84 -5.41 -20.78 -12.44
N LYS A 85 -5.41 -20.78 -11.10
CA LYS A 85 -5.98 -21.88 -10.30
C LYS A 85 -7.49 -22.05 -10.45
N GLN A 86 -8.24 -21.00 -10.79
CA GLN A 86 -9.70 -21.05 -10.95
C GLN A 86 -10.14 -21.41 -12.38
N PHE A 87 -9.31 -21.09 -13.38
CA PHE A 87 -9.67 -21.24 -14.79
C PHE A 87 -8.94 -22.37 -15.51
N ILE A 88 -7.77 -22.81 -15.01
CA ILE A 88 -6.92 -23.80 -15.69
C ILE A 88 -6.90 -25.14 -14.94
N LEU A 89 -7.04 -25.12 -13.61
CA LEU A 89 -7.25 -26.32 -12.80
C LEU A 89 -8.75 -26.55 -12.56
#